data_AF-A0A3B8N348-F1
#
_entry.id   AF-A0A3B8N348-F1
#
_cell.length_a   1.000
_cell.length_b   1.000
_cell.length_c   1.000
_cell.angle_alpha   90.00
_cell.angle_beta   90.00
_cell.angle_gamma   90.00
#
_symmetry.space_group_name_H-M   'P 1'
#
loop_
_entity.id
_entity.type
_entity.pdbx_description
1 polymer ?
#
loop_
_entity_poly.entity_id
_entity_poly.type
_entity_poly.pdbx_seq_one_letter_code
_entity_poly.pdbx_strand_id
1 'polypeptide(L)'
;MNPIDQAINFYKEEVEAAELYTYLAKIEKNPQTKSNFDALAKMEHVHAKFWHQFLKTRNIEIQEGKFHKFKLFTYKILRTLLGSKLFVTILEMNEVISTESYYRYFHEASLTEKEKLILSKIIEDELEHEKMFSRQKDKFNIENIRDFILGMNDGLVEILGTVTGLSAIYPKSPITVGTAGLVVGVAGALSMAIGAYTSVRSQRQVNEGIKRKMELLFKVSKDRAK
;
A
#
# COMPACT_ATOMS: atom_id res chain seq x y z
N MET A 1 11.28 -7.58 19.40
CA MET A 1 10.80 -8.87 18.84
C MET A 1 12.01 -9.77 18.67
N ASN A 2 11.90 -11.08 18.84
CA ASN A 2 13.05 -11.99 18.66
C ASN A 2 13.55 -11.91 17.19
N PRO A 3 14.87 -11.81 16.93
CA PRO A 3 15.40 -11.79 15.57
C PRO A 3 15.01 -12.99 14.70
N ILE A 4 14.76 -14.17 15.31
CA ILE A 4 14.28 -15.34 14.58
C ILE A 4 12.83 -15.16 14.14
N ASP A 5 11.97 -14.64 15.03
CA ASP A 5 10.56 -14.38 14.70
C ASP A 5 10.43 -13.33 13.59
N GLN A 6 11.30 -12.31 13.61
CA GLN A 6 11.39 -11.34 12.52
C GLN A 6 11.80 -11.99 11.19
N ALA A 7 12.83 -12.84 11.18
CA ALA A 7 13.23 -13.56 9.97
C ALA A 7 12.14 -14.51 9.44
N ILE A 8 11.36 -15.14 10.33
CA ILE A 8 10.19 -15.94 9.94
C ILE A 8 9.12 -15.07 9.28
N ASN A 9 8.90 -13.85 9.77
CA ASN A 9 7.93 -12.93 9.18
C ASN A 9 8.41 -12.44 7.81
N PHE A 10 9.67 -12.04 7.68
CA PHE A 10 10.26 -11.68 6.40
C PHE A 10 10.11 -12.82 5.39
N TYR A 11 10.46 -14.06 5.76
CA TYR A 11 10.24 -15.21 4.87
C TYR A 11 8.79 -15.33 4.38
N LYS A 12 7.80 -15.14 5.27
CA LYS A 12 6.38 -15.23 4.90
C LYS A 12 5.95 -14.10 3.97
N GLU A 13 6.40 -12.88 4.24
CA GLU A 13 6.12 -11.68 3.44
C GLU A 13 6.66 -11.83 2.02
N GLU A 14 7.91 -12.28 1.90
CA GLU A 14 8.58 -12.53 0.61
C GLU A 14 7.90 -13.63 -0.22
N VAL A 15 7.51 -14.74 0.42
CA VAL A 15 6.73 -15.79 -0.24
C VAL A 15 5.38 -15.25 -0.72
N GLU A 16 4.75 -14.42 0.09
CA GLU A 16 3.47 -13.79 -0.23
C GLU A 16 3.54 -12.82 -1.39
N ALA A 17 4.54 -11.95 -1.40
CA ALA A 17 4.81 -11.04 -2.49
C ALA A 17 5.10 -11.80 -3.79
N ALA A 18 5.96 -12.83 -3.73
CA ALA A 18 6.29 -13.66 -4.90
C ALA A 18 5.05 -14.29 -5.55
N GLU A 19 4.16 -14.87 -4.74
CA GLU A 19 2.92 -15.47 -5.23
C GLU A 19 1.94 -14.43 -5.77
N LEU A 20 1.81 -13.30 -5.08
CA LEU A 20 0.94 -12.21 -5.51
C LEU A 20 1.40 -11.65 -6.86
N TYR A 21 2.68 -11.31 -7.01
CA TYR A 21 3.22 -10.79 -8.27
C TYR A 21 3.11 -11.80 -9.41
N THR A 22 3.36 -13.08 -9.13
CA THR A 22 3.14 -14.16 -10.11
C THR A 22 1.68 -14.20 -10.58
N TYR A 23 0.73 -14.01 -9.66
CA TYR A 23 -0.69 -13.94 -10.01
C TYR A 23 -1.01 -12.68 -10.83
N LEU A 24 -0.52 -11.51 -10.41
CA LEU A 24 -0.77 -10.24 -11.09
C LEU A 24 -0.21 -10.25 -12.52
N ALA A 25 0.98 -10.81 -12.73
CA ALA A 25 1.56 -10.99 -14.06
C ALA A 25 0.68 -11.86 -14.98
N LYS A 26 0.06 -12.91 -14.45
CA LYS A 26 -0.83 -13.80 -15.23
C LYS A 26 -2.09 -13.10 -15.72
N ILE A 27 -2.66 -12.20 -14.91
CA ILE A 27 -3.93 -11.52 -15.23
C ILE A 27 -3.75 -10.16 -15.89
N GLU A 28 -2.53 -9.62 -15.89
CA GLU A 28 -2.26 -8.30 -16.45
C GLU A 28 -2.30 -8.33 -17.99
N LYS A 29 -3.01 -7.36 -18.56
CA LYS A 29 -3.18 -7.22 -20.01
C LYS A 29 -2.11 -6.34 -20.61
N ASN A 30 -1.63 -5.33 -19.88
CA ASN A 30 -0.57 -4.45 -20.34
C ASN A 30 0.78 -5.21 -20.37
N PRO A 31 1.44 -5.37 -21.53
CA PRO A 31 2.70 -6.12 -21.62
C PRO A 31 3.82 -5.57 -20.76
N GLN A 32 3.94 -4.24 -20.64
CA GLN A 32 4.96 -3.60 -19.83
C GLN A 32 4.74 -3.87 -18.34
N THR A 33 3.52 -3.64 -17.84
CA THR A 33 3.18 -3.88 -16.44
C THR A 33 3.29 -5.36 -16.08
N LYS A 34 2.88 -6.26 -16.99
CA LYS A 34 3.08 -7.70 -16.85
C LYS A 34 4.56 -8.05 -16.68
N SER A 35 5.42 -7.53 -17.56
CA SER A 35 6.87 -7.76 -17.47
C SER A 35 7.45 -7.25 -16.16
N ASN A 36 6.95 -6.13 -15.63
CA ASN A 36 7.35 -5.62 -14.33
C ASN A 36 6.95 -6.63 -13.22
N PHE A 37 5.68 -7.06 -13.17
CA PHE A 37 5.25 -8.07 -12.18
C PHE A 37 6.04 -9.39 -12.28
N ASP A 38 6.37 -9.85 -13.49
CA ASP A 38 7.22 -11.03 -13.68
C ASP A 38 8.65 -10.83 -13.14
N ALA A 39 9.19 -9.60 -13.23
CA ALA A 39 10.50 -9.26 -12.68
C ALA A 39 10.45 -9.24 -11.14
N LEU A 40 9.44 -8.58 -10.55
CA LEU A 40 9.22 -8.53 -9.10
C LEU A 40 9.08 -9.94 -8.54
N ALA A 41 8.17 -10.75 -9.10
CA ALA A 41 7.96 -12.12 -8.65
C ALA A 41 9.25 -12.96 -8.59
N LYS A 42 10.15 -12.80 -9.57
CA LYS A 42 11.44 -13.49 -9.57
C LYS A 42 12.36 -12.99 -8.47
N MET A 43 12.34 -11.70 -8.17
CA MET A 43 13.15 -11.09 -7.12
C MET A 43 12.70 -11.57 -5.74
N GLU A 44 11.40 -11.45 -5.42
CA GLU A 44 10.82 -11.94 -4.17
C GLU A 44 11.11 -13.44 -3.95
N HIS A 45 11.08 -14.25 -5.02
CA HIS A 45 11.47 -15.65 -4.93
C HIS A 45 12.94 -15.86 -4.52
N VAL A 46 13.85 -14.97 -4.92
CA VAL A 46 15.27 -15.01 -4.52
C VAL A 46 15.41 -14.59 -3.06
N HIS A 47 14.70 -13.54 -2.64
CA HIS A 47 14.70 -13.05 -1.26
C HIS A 47 14.07 -14.07 -0.29
N ALA A 48 12.93 -14.67 -0.64
CA ALA A 48 12.31 -15.77 0.10
C ALA A 48 13.27 -16.96 0.27
N LYS A 49 14.02 -17.32 -0.78
CA LYS A 49 15.03 -18.39 -0.69
C LYS A 49 16.16 -18.04 0.27
N PHE A 50 16.61 -16.78 0.28
CA PHE A 50 17.60 -16.32 1.25
C PHE A 50 17.09 -16.52 2.68
N TRP A 51 15.89 -16.04 3.01
CA TRP A 51 15.34 -16.18 4.36
C TRP A 51 15.10 -17.63 4.76
N HIS A 52 14.63 -18.47 3.82
CA HIS A 52 14.49 -19.90 4.05
C HIS A 52 15.84 -20.54 4.42
N GLN A 53 16.90 -20.22 3.65
CA GLN A 53 18.24 -20.74 3.92
C GLN A 53 18.80 -20.18 5.24
N PHE A 54 18.60 -18.89 5.52
CA PHE A 54 19.02 -18.23 6.75
C PHE A 54 18.44 -18.92 8.00
N LEU A 55 17.15 -19.27 7.94
CA LEU A 55 16.41 -19.94 9.01
C LEU A 55 16.85 -21.41 9.15
N LYS A 56 17.01 -22.11 8.03
CA LYS A 56 17.51 -23.49 8.00
C LYS A 56 18.91 -23.63 8.61
N THR A 57 19.81 -22.67 8.35
CA THR A 57 21.18 -22.66 8.90
C THR A 57 21.17 -22.50 10.42
N ARG A 58 20.07 -22.01 11.00
CA ARG A 58 19.83 -21.86 12.44
C ARG A 58 18.95 -22.99 13.00
N ASN A 59 18.82 -24.11 12.27
CA ASN A 59 18.00 -25.28 12.61
C ASN A 59 16.50 -24.96 12.81
N ILE A 60 16.01 -23.90 12.17
CA ILE A 60 14.58 -23.59 12.13
C ILE A 60 14.01 -24.17 10.82
N GLU A 61 13.29 -25.28 10.92
CA GLU A 61 12.54 -25.82 9.79
C GLU A 61 11.19 -25.11 9.68
N ILE A 62 11.02 -24.37 8.58
CA ILE A 62 9.73 -23.79 8.22
C ILE A 62 9.13 -24.72 7.18
N GLN A 63 8.00 -25.33 7.51
CA GLN A 63 7.21 -26.00 6.49
C GLN A 63 6.85 -24.96 5.44
N GLU A 64 7.15 -25.24 4.17
CA GLU A 64 6.64 -24.47 3.04
C GLU A 64 5.11 -24.46 3.16
N GLY A 65 4.59 -23.43 3.80
CA GLY A 65 3.19 -23.31 4.11
C GLY A 65 2.46 -23.15 2.80
N LYS A 66 1.50 -24.05 2.54
CA LYS A 66 0.53 -23.83 1.46
C LYS A 66 -0.03 -22.43 1.68
N PHE A 67 0.19 -21.56 0.72
CA PHE A 67 -0.33 -20.21 0.76
C PHE A 67 -1.80 -20.25 1.15
N HIS A 68 -2.20 -19.39 2.09
CA HIS A 68 -3.59 -19.32 2.49
C HIS A 68 -4.37 -18.77 1.28
N LYS A 69 -4.96 -19.66 0.47
CA LYS A 69 -5.74 -19.34 -0.74
C LYS A 69 -6.78 -18.23 -0.50
N PHE A 70 -7.18 -18.06 0.75
CA PHE A 70 -8.05 -16.99 1.24
C PHE A 70 -7.47 -15.58 1.07
N LYS A 71 -6.16 -15.37 1.29
CA LYS A 71 -5.52 -14.06 1.06
C LYS A 71 -5.43 -13.69 -0.43
N LEU A 72 -5.13 -14.64 -1.30
CA LEU A 72 -5.21 -14.38 -2.75
C LEU A 72 -6.63 -13.99 -3.16
N PHE A 73 -7.64 -14.58 -2.53
CA PHE A 73 -9.03 -14.21 -2.78
C PHE A 73 -9.35 -12.78 -2.33
N THR A 74 -8.86 -12.31 -1.19
CA THR A 74 -9.06 -10.91 -0.76
C THR A 74 -8.35 -9.94 -1.71
N TYR A 75 -7.13 -10.23 -2.15
CA TYR A 75 -6.42 -9.39 -3.13
C TYR A 75 -7.13 -9.34 -4.49
N LYS A 76 -7.79 -10.43 -4.91
CA LYS A 76 -8.62 -10.45 -6.12
C LYS A 76 -9.82 -9.52 -6.02
N ILE A 77 -10.53 -9.56 -4.89
CA ILE A 77 -11.65 -8.66 -4.63
C ILE A 77 -11.15 -7.22 -4.63
N LEU A 78 -10.08 -6.95 -3.90
CA LEU A 78 -9.52 -5.60 -3.76
C LEU A 78 -9.08 -5.02 -5.10
N ARG A 79 -8.36 -5.79 -5.93
CA ARG A 79 -7.96 -5.36 -7.28
C ARG A 79 -9.17 -5.06 -8.17
N THR A 80 -10.25 -5.83 -8.05
CA THR A 80 -11.46 -5.64 -8.85
C THR A 80 -12.23 -4.38 -8.42
N LEU A 81 -12.27 -4.09 -7.12
CA LEU A 81 -12.96 -2.92 -6.57
C LEU A 81 -12.17 -1.61 -6.77
N LEU A 82 -10.86 -1.64 -6.56
CA LEU A 82 -10.00 -0.44 -6.58
C LEU A 82 -9.44 -0.10 -7.96
N GLY A 83 -9.44 -1.06 -8.89
CA GLY A 83 -8.76 -0.95 -10.18
C GLY A 83 -7.24 -1.15 -10.05
N SER A 84 -6.57 -1.34 -11.20
CA SER A 84 -5.15 -1.74 -11.22
C SER A 84 -4.20 -0.71 -10.61
N LYS A 85 -4.43 0.58 -10.85
CA LYS A 85 -3.53 1.65 -10.39
C LYS A 85 -3.51 1.81 -8.88
N LEU A 86 -4.68 1.97 -8.27
CA LEU A 86 -4.79 2.14 -6.81
C LEU A 86 -4.35 0.89 -6.07
N PHE A 87 -4.64 -0.29 -6.62
CA PHE A 87 -4.18 -1.56 -6.08
C PHE A 87 -2.65 -1.66 -6.04
N VAL A 88 -1.95 -1.29 -7.12
CA VAL A 88 -0.47 -1.27 -7.16
C VAL A 88 0.10 -0.29 -6.15
N THR A 89 -0.47 0.90 -6.02
CA THR A 89 -0.03 1.88 -5.01
C THR A 89 -0.17 1.36 -3.58
N ILE A 90 -1.23 0.61 -3.27
CA ILE A 90 -1.40 0.00 -1.94
C ILE A 90 -0.34 -1.08 -1.69
N LEU A 91 0.08 -1.83 -2.72
CA LEU A 91 1.17 -2.79 -2.59
C LEU A 91 2.50 -2.08 -2.31
N GLU A 92 2.83 -1.02 -3.05
CA GLU A 92 4.04 -0.20 -2.81
C GLU A 92 4.11 0.31 -1.36
N MET A 93 2.97 0.73 -0.79
CA MET A 93 2.94 1.22 0.59
C MET A 93 3.27 0.15 1.64
N ASN A 94 2.90 -1.11 1.38
CA ASN A 94 3.25 -2.20 2.29
C ASN A 94 4.75 -2.53 2.21
N GLU A 95 5.39 -2.35 1.05
CA GLU A 95 6.81 -2.66 0.86
C GLU A 95 7.74 -1.62 1.52
N VAL A 96 7.38 -0.32 1.52
CA VAL A 96 8.18 0.73 2.19
C VAL A 96 8.40 0.45 3.69
N ILE A 97 7.39 -0.13 4.35
CA ILE A 97 7.45 -0.51 5.77
C ILE A 97 8.43 -1.69 5.99
N SER A 98 8.63 -2.53 4.98
CA SER A 98 9.54 -3.67 5.01
C SER A 98 11.01 -3.25 4.88
N THR A 99 11.34 -2.26 4.03
CA THR A 99 12.73 -1.81 3.82
C THR A 99 13.38 -1.26 5.10
N GLU A 100 12.67 -0.45 5.88
CA GLU A 100 13.17 0.06 7.17
C GLU A 100 13.41 -1.10 8.16
N SER A 101 12.55 -2.11 8.13
CA SER A 101 12.66 -3.31 8.96
C SER A 101 13.89 -4.15 8.57
N TYR A 102 14.20 -4.28 7.28
CA TYR A 102 15.43 -4.91 6.80
C TYR A 102 16.68 -4.15 7.22
N TYR A 103 16.67 -2.82 7.08
CA TYR A 103 17.80 -1.98 7.49
C TYR A 103 18.08 -2.11 9.00
N ARG A 104 17.03 -2.06 9.83
CA ARG A 104 17.17 -2.29 11.27
C ARG A 104 17.71 -3.69 11.57
N TYR A 105 17.18 -4.72 10.91
CA TYR A 105 17.64 -6.09 11.09
C TYR A 105 19.12 -6.27 10.72
N PHE A 106 19.57 -5.62 9.64
CA PHE A 106 20.96 -5.62 9.19
C PHE A 106 21.93 -5.12 10.27
N HIS A 107 21.51 -4.14 11.09
CA HIS A 107 22.34 -3.56 12.14
C HIS A 107 22.22 -4.30 13.49
N GLU A 108 21.05 -4.81 13.84
CA GLU A 108 20.77 -5.37 15.16
C GLU A 108 20.99 -6.89 15.24
N ALA A 109 20.86 -7.62 14.13
CA ALA A 109 20.96 -9.07 14.12
C ALA A 109 22.40 -9.57 14.02
N SER A 110 22.65 -10.75 14.61
CA SER A 110 23.92 -11.46 14.44
C SER A 110 23.96 -12.15 13.08
N LEU A 111 24.62 -11.50 12.13
CA LEU A 111 24.77 -11.92 10.74
C LEU A 111 26.24 -12.26 10.43
N THR A 112 26.45 -13.31 9.65
CA THR A 112 27.75 -13.58 9.02
C THR A 112 28.04 -12.54 7.93
N GLU A 113 29.31 -12.36 7.56
CA GLU A 113 29.68 -11.42 6.48
C GLU A 113 29.01 -11.75 5.14
N LYS A 114 28.78 -13.04 4.86
CA LYS A 114 28.04 -13.48 3.67
C LYS A 114 26.56 -13.09 3.76
N GLU A 115 25.93 -13.26 4.92
CA GLU A 115 24.52 -12.88 5.13
C GLU A 115 24.34 -11.37 5.04
N LYS A 116 25.26 -10.58 5.59
CA LYS A 116 25.26 -9.11 5.44
C LYS A 116 25.34 -8.70 3.97
N LEU A 117 26.26 -9.30 3.20
CA LEU A 117 26.38 -8.97 1.78
C LEU A 117 25.08 -9.23 1.01
N ILE A 118 24.44 -10.38 1.25
CA ILE A 118 23.18 -10.73 0.59
C ILE A 118 22.05 -9.83 1.06
N LEU A 119 21.94 -9.56 2.37
CA LEU A 119 20.90 -8.69 2.91
C LEU A 119 21.07 -7.23 2.44
N SER A 120 22.30 -6.75 2.28
CA SER A 120 22.58 -5.45 1.67
C SER A 120 22.03 -5.38 0.24
N LYS A 121 22.21 -6.47 -0.53
CA LYS A 121 21.66 -6.56 -1.88
C LYS A 121 20.13 -6.58 -1.87
N ILE A 122 19.51 -7.31 -0.94
CA ILE A 122 18.04 -7.30 -0.77
C ILE A 122 17.56 -5.87 -0.47
N ILE A 123 18.22 -5.15 0.43
CA ILE A 123 17.86 -3.76 0.75
C ILE A 123 18.02 -2.85 -0.49
N GLU A 124 19.07 -3.02 -1.28
CA GLU A 124 19.26 -2.27 -2.54
C GLU A 124 18.16 -2.58 -3.57
N ASP A 125 17.85 -3.86 -3.75
CA ASP A 125 16.79 -4.38 -4.59
C ASP A 125 15.42 -3.75 -4.22
N GLU A 126 15.08 -3.70 -2.92
CA GLU A 126 13.87 -3.06 -2.39
C GLU A 126 13.83 -1.54 -2.64
N LEU A 127 14.96 -0.85 -2.51
CA LEU A 127 15.07 0.58 -2.79
C LEU A 127 14.95 0.89 -4.30
N GLU A 128 15.33 -0.04 -5.17
CA GLU A 128 15.12 0.07 -6.61
C GLU A 128 13.67 -0.19 -7.02
N HIS A 129 12.98 -1.12 -6.34
CA HIS A 129 11.53 -1.37 -6.51
C HIS A 129 10.71 -0.08 -6.37
N GLU A 130 10.96 0.70 -5.31
CA GLU A 130 10.25 1.97 -5.07
C GLU A 130 10.37 2.94 -6.26
N LYS A 131 11.54 3.00 -6.90
CA LYS A 131 11.81 3.90 -8.04
C LYS A 131 11.13 3.45 -9.32
N MET A 132 10.97 2.13 -9.53
CA MET A 132 10.38 1.57 -10.76
C MET A 132 8.92 2.00 -10.92
N PHE A 133 8.15 2.00 -9.85
CA PHE A 133 6.76 2.43 -9.86
C PHE A 133 6.60 3.95 -9.73
N SER A 134 7.52 4.60 -9.01
CA SER A 134 7.51 6.06 -8.89
C SER A 134 7.73 6.78 -10.22
N ARG A 135 8.47 6.19 -11.17
CA ARG A 135 8.64 6.75 -12.53
C ARG A 135 7.38 6.65 -13.41
N GLN A 136 6.39 5.84 -13.04
CA GLN A 136 5.08 5.80 -13.70
C GLN A 136 4.05 6.75 -13.05
N LYS A 137 4.43 7.53 -12.02
CA LYS A 137 3.57 8.51 -11.36
C LYS A 137 3.36 9.75 -12.25
N ASP A 138 2.52 9.60 -13.27
CA ASP A 138 1.67 10.69 -13.71
C ASP A 138 0.32 10.57 -12.96
N LYS A 139 0.07 11.53 -12.05
CA LYS A 139 -1.24 11.88 -11.42
C LYS A 139 -1.73 11.16 -10.15
N PHE A 140 -0.88 10.66 -9.26
CA PHE A 140 -1.30 10.43 -7.86
C PHE A 140 -0.26 11.04 -6.91
N ASN A 141 -0.52 12.26 -6.46
CA ASN A 141 0.31 12.97 -5.48
C ASN A 141 0.31 12.23 -4.15
N ILE A 142 1.47 12.18 -3.48
CA ILE A 142 1.64 11.63 -2.12
C ILE A 142 0.69 12.32 -1.12
N GLU A 143 0.32 13.59 -1.35
CA GLU A 143 -0.70 14.30 -0.57
C GLU A 143 -2.07 13.61 -0.60
N ASN A 144 -2.47 13.05 -1.75
CA ASN A 144 -3.75 12.32 -1.87
C ASN A 144 -3.75 11.04 -1.02
N ILE A 145 -2.58 10.47 -0.73
CA ILE A 145 -2.45 9.25 0.08
C ILE A 145 -2.62 9.58 1.55
N ARG A 146 -1.99 10.66 2.05
CA ARG A 146 -2.21 11.14 3.43
C ARG A 146 -3.68 11.42 3.66
N ASP A 147 -4.30 12.17 2.75
CA ASP A 147 -5.70 12.57 2.87
C ASP A 147 -6.64 11.36 2.76
N PHE A 148 -6.27 10.33 1.96
CA PHE A 148 -6.97 9.05 1.92
C PHE A 148 -6.87 8.27 3.23
N ILE A 149 -5.67 8.16 3.83
CA ILE A 149 -5.48 7.48 5.12
C ILE A 149 -6.26 8.20 6.22
N LEU A 150 -6.20 9.54 6.26
CA LEU A 150 -6.95 10.34 7.23
C LEU A 150 -8.47 10.11 7.07
N GLY A 151 -8.99 10.15 5.84
CA GLY A 151 -10.40 9.85 5.60
C GLY A 151 -10.81 8.42 5.97
N MET A 152 -9.93 7.44 5.72
CA MET A 152 -10.15 6.05 6.13
C MET A 152 -10.17 5.91 7.66
N ASN A 153 -9.25 6.59 8.35
CA ASN A 153 -9.21 6.62 9.81
C ASN A 153 -10.47 7.26 10.39
N ASP A 154 -10.90 8.40 9.85
CA ASP A 154 -12.14 9.07 10.28
C ASP A 154 -13.35 8.16 10.10
N GLY A 155 -13.46 7.47 8.96
CA GLY A 155 -14.56 6.54 8.69
C GLY A 155 -14.55 5.31 9.61
N LEU A 156 -13.37 4.77 9.93
CA LEU A 156 -13.25 3.66 10.90
C LEU A 156 -13.64 4.09 12.30
N VAL A 157 -13.17 5.26 12.75
CA VAL A 157 -13.51 5.81 14.08
C VAL A 157 -15.02 6.06 14.17
N GLU A 158 -15.64 6.61 13.13
CA GLU A 158 -17.09 6.88 13.08
C GLU A 158 -17.91 5.59 13.20
N ILE A 159 -17.59 4.55 12.41
CA ILE A 159 -18.30 3.27 12.43
C ILE A 159 -18.06 2.54 13.77
N LEU A 160 -16.81 2.45 14.23
CA LEU A 160 -16.49 1.77 15.48
C LEU A 160 -17.11 2.48 16.69
N GLY A 161 -17.09 3.81 16.71
CA GLY A 161 -17.74 4.61 17.74
C GLY A 161 -19.26 4.38 17.75
N THR A 162 -19.88 4.38 16.57
CA THR A 162 -21.31 4.12 16.40
C THR A 162 -21.70 2.72 16.87
N VAL A 163 -20.99 1.68 16.41
CA VAL A 163 -21.25 0.29 16.77
C VAL A 163 -21.01 0.07 18.26
N THR A 164 -19.95 0.64 18.84
CA THR A 164 -19.64 0.53 20.27
C THR A 164 -20.72 1.20 21.11
N GLY A 165 -21.12 2.43 20.77
CA GLY A 165 -22.17 3.17 21.48
C GLY A 165 -23.53 2.47 21.41
N LEU A 166 -23.92 2.00 20.23
CA LEU A 166 -25.17 1.27 20.03
C LEU A 166 -25.15 -0.11 20.70
N SER A 167 -24.00 -0.78 20.75
CA SER A 167 -23.86 -2.06 21.46
C SER A 167 -24.10 -1.92 22.96
N ALA A 168 -23.71 -0.78 23.56
CA ALA A 168 -23.95 -0.51 24.97
C ALA A 168 -25.45 -0.30 25.28
N ILE A 169 -26.20 0.29 24.34
CA ILE A 169 -27.64 0.57 24.48
C ILE A 169 -28.48 -0.66 24.14
N TYR A 170 -28.06 -1.44 23.13
CA TYR A 170 -28.81 -2.58 22.60
C TYR A 170 -28.04 -3.92 22.72
N PRO A 171 -27.68 -4.36 23.94
CA PRO A 171 -26.78 -5.51 24.14
C PRO A 171 -27.38 -6.86 23.68
N LYS A 172 -28.71 -6.97 23.56
CA LYS A 172 -29.42 -8.18 23.13
C LYS A 172 -29.83 -8.17 21.65
N SER A 173 -29.52 -7.10 20.91
CA SER A 173 -29.99 -6.92 19.53
C SER A 173 -28.82 -6.65 18.57
N PRO A 174 -27.89 -7.61 18.39
CA PRO A 174 -26.69 -7.42 17.56
C PRO A 174 -27.03 -7.14 16.09
N ILE A 175 -28.15 -7.69 15.58
CA ILE A 175 -28.62 -7.42 14.22
C ILE A 175 -28.97 -5.94 14.05
N THR A 176 -29.69 -5.34 15.01
CA THR A 176 -30.05 -3.92 14.98
C THR A 176 -28.81 -3.03 14.99
N VAL A 177 -27.84 -3.32 15.87
CA VAL A 177 -26.57 -2.59 15.94
C VAL A 177 -25.79 -2.71 14.63
N GLY A 178 -25.68 -3.92 14.07
CA GLY A 178 -24.98 -4.15 12.80
C GLY A 178 -25.62 -3.42 11.62
N THR A 179 -26.96 -3.45 11.51
CA THR A 179 -27.68 -2.71 10.45
C THR A 179 -27.52 -1.20 10.58
N ALA A 180 -27.58 -0.67 11.81
CA ALA A 180 -27.35 0.75 12.06
C ALA A 180 -25.90 1.16 11.72
N GLY A 181 -24.91 0.35 12.11
CA GLY A 181 -23.51 0.57 11.74
C GLY A 181 -23.28 0.55 10.23
N LEU A 182 -23.95 -0.35 9.49
CA LEU A 182 -23.91 -0.39 8.02
C LEU A 182 -24.50 0.88 7.39
N VAL A 183 -25.67 1.31 7.87
CA VAL A 183 -26.33 2.53 7.36
C VAL A 183 -25.43 3.74 7.59
N VAL A 184 -24.88 3.89 8.81
CA VAL A 184 -23.95 4.98 9.14
C VAL A 184 -22.68 4.89 8.29
N GLY A 185 -22.09 3.70 8.12
CA GLY A 185 -20.91 3.53 7.29
C GLY A 185 -21.14 3.91 5.82
N VAL A 186 -22.28 3.53 5.23
CA VAL A 186 -22.62 3.92 3.85
C VAL A 186 -22.86 5.42 3.74
N ALA A 187 -23.58 6.01 4.70
CA ALA A 187 -23.84 7.44 4.73
C ALA A 187 -22.54 8.26 4.88
N GLY A 188 -21.65 7.85 5.79
CA GLY A 188 -20.33 8.46 6.00
C GLY A 188 -19.46 8.37 4.73
N ALA A 189 -19.38 7.19 4.11
CA ALA A 189 -18.64 7.00 2.87
C ALA A 189 -19.13 7.90 1.73
N LEU A 190 -20.45 8.02 1.55
CA LEU A 190 -21.05 8.92 0.55
C LEU A 190 -20.76 10.39 0.86
N SER A 191 -20.88 10.80 2.13
CA SER A 191 -20.57 12.16 2.58
C SER A 191 -19.12 12.53 2.28
N MET A 192 -18.17 11.66 2.64
CA MET A 192 -16.75 11.87 2.38
C MET A 192 -16.43 11.88 0.88
N ALA A 193 -17.05 10.99 0.08
CA ALA A 193 -16.86 10.98 -1.37
C ALA A 193 -17.34 12.30 -2.02
N ILE A 194 -18.50 12.82 -1.59
CA ILE A 194 -19.03 14.11 -2.05
C ILE A 194 -18.12 15.26 -1.59
N GLY A 195 -17.64 15.23 -0.35
CA GLY A 195 -16.71 16.20 0.19
C GLY A 195 -15.40 16.24 -0.59
N ALA A 196 -14.81 15.08 -0.89
CA ALA A 196 -13.60 14.97 -1.70
C ALA A 196 -13.83 15.50 -3.13
N TYR A 197 -14.95 15.14 -3.76
CA TYR A 197 -15.29 15.62 -5.11
C TYR A 197 -15.45 17.15 -5.16
N THR A 198 -16.17 17.73 -4.19
CA THR A 198 -16.38 19.18 -4.13
C THR A 198 -15.07 19.91 -3.82
N SER A 199 -14.23 19.37 -2.93
CA SER A 199 -12.90 19.90 -2.63
C SER A 199 -12.00 19.95 -3.86
N VAL A 200 -11.86 18.83 -4.60
CA VAL A 200 -11.06 18.77 -5.84
C VAL A 200 -11.57 19.76 -6.88
N ARG A 201 -12.90 19.88 -7.02
CA ARG A 201 -13.51 20.86 -7.93
C ARG A 201 -13.21 22.29 -7.53
N SER A 202 -13.31 22.61 -6.24
CA SER A 202 -12.98 23.94 -5.69
C SER A 202 -11.50 24.28 -5.92
N GLN A 203 -10.59 23.36 -5.58
CA GLN A 203 -9.16 23.54 -5.79
C GLN A 203 -8.81 23.81 -7.26
N ARG A 204 -9.48 23.09 -8.17
CA ARG A 204 -9.34 23.31 -9.62
C ARG A 204 -9.83 24.70 -10.04
N GLN A 205 -10.98 25.14 -9.55
CA GLN A 205 -11.52 26.47 -9.84
C GLN A 205 -10.59 27.58 -9.34
N VAL A 206 -10.02 27.43 -8.14
CA VAL A 206 -9.03 28.36 -7.58
C VAL A 206 -7.78 28.41 -8.47
N ASN A 207 -7.23 27.26 -8.85
CA ASN A 207 -6.05 27.19 -9.73
C ASN A 207 -6.31 27.81 -11.12
N GLU A 208 -7.46 27.52 -11.72
CA GLU A 208 -7.88 28.16 -12.98
C GLU A 208 -8.02 29.68 -12.83
N GLY A 209 -8.53 30.15 -11.68
CA GLY A 209 -8.63 31.58 -11.34
C GLY A 209 -7.27 32.25 -11.19
N ILE A 210 -6.33 31.61 -10.49
CA ILE A 210 -4.95 32.10 -10.33
C ILE A 210 -4.27 32.20 -11.70
N LYS A 211 -4.39 31.16 -12.54
CA LYS A 211 -3.82 31.15 -13.89
C LYS A 211 -4.39 32.28 -14.73
N ARG A 212 -5.72 32.49 -14.71
CA ARG A 212 -6.38 33.58 -15.42
C ARG A 212 -5.91 34.95 -14.94
N LYS A 213 -5.72 35.14 -13.63
CA LYS A 213 -5.17 36.38 -13.05
C LYS A 213 -3.72 36.63 -13.52
N MET A 214 -2.88 35.59 -13.55
CA MET A 214 -1.52 35.70 -14.09
C MET A 214 -1.52 36.06 -15.58
N GLU A 215 -2.36 35.42 -16.40
CA GLU A 215 -2.50 35.75 -17.83
C GLU A 215 -2.93 37.21 -18.06
N LEU A 216 -3.87 37.71 -17.24
CA LEU A 216 -4.28 39.11 -17.27
C LEU A 216 -3.14 40.05 -16.85
N LEU A 217 -2.41 39.71 -15.80
CA LEU A 217 -1.23 40.48 -15.37
C LEU A 217 -0.20 40.57 -16.49
N PHE A 218 0.17 39.46 -17.15
CA PHE A 218 1.11 39.47 -18.28
C PHE A 218 0.61 40.28 -19.48
N LYS A 219 -0.70 40.30 -19.75
CA LYS A 219 -1.28 41.10 -20.84
C LYS A 219 -1.27 42.59 -20.52
N VAL A 220 -1.51 42.97 -19.27
CA VAL A 220 -1.52 44.39 -18.82
C VAL A 220 -0.10 44.91 -18.55
N SER A 221 0.84 44.04 -18.15
CA SER A 221 2.20 44.41 -17.77
C SER A 221 3.22 44.35 -18.92
N LYS A 222 2.81 44.19 -20.18
CA LYS A 222 3.73 44.34 -21.32
C LYS A 222 4.42 45.71 -21.36
N ASP A 223 3.84 46.73 -20.72
CA ASP A 223 4.46 48.06 -20.53
C ASP A 223 5.26 48.21 -19.22
N ARG A 224 5.30 47.19 -18.35
CA ARG A 224 6.14 47.17 -17.13
C ARG A 224 7.28 46.14 -17.18
N ALA A 225 7.47 45.48 -18.32
CA ALA A 225 8.59 44.58 -18.60
C ALA A 225 9.55 45.21 -19.64
N LYS A 226 9.87 46.48 -19.43
CA LYS A 226 11.12 47.09 -19.91
C LYS A 226 11.97 47.41 -18.68
#